data_AF-A0A7S2V6R0-F1
#
_entry.id   AF-A0A7S2V6R0-F1
#
_cell.length_a   1.000
_cell.length_b   1.000
_cell.length_c   1.000
_cell.angle_alpha   90.00
_cell.angle_beta   90.00
_cell.angle_gamma   90.00
#
_symmetry.space_group_name_H-M   'P 1'
#
loop_
_entity.id
_entity.type
_entity.pdbx_description
1 polymer ?
#
loop_
_entity_poly.entity_id
_entity_poly.type
_entity_poly.pdbx_seq_one_letter_code
_entity_poly.pdbx_strand_id
1 'polypeptide(L)'
;KNLRKMGFDPSAFCGIVTSGDIAWEGMKARVQEPFASLGEKCVILGNGDDDEEYTVSMGCQISSTEEADFILARGNFVVHDSAGVHKCDKSDASEEMVQGVLEAACSRGLPMLVT
;
A
#
# COMPACT_ATOMS: atom_id res chain seq x y z
N LYS A 1 8.38 10.18 16.10
CA LYS A 1 7.43 10.70 17.13
C LYS A 1 6.87 9.60 18.05
N ASN A 2 6.55 8.40 17.55
CA ASN A 2 5.94 7.34 18.35
C ASN A 2 6.91 6.63 19.33
N LEU A 3 8.18 6.41 18.94
CA LEU A 3 9.18 5.79 19.82
C LEU A 3 9.38 6.57 21.14
N ARG A 4 9.46 7.91 21.08
CA ARG A 4 9.52 8.75 22.30
C ARG A 4 8.30 8.58 23.19
N LYS A 5 7.09 8.48 22.60
CA LYS A 5 5.86 8.25 23.37
C LYS A 5 5.82 6.88 24.05
N MET A 6 6.52 5.90 23.48
CA MET A 6 6.69 4.55 24.04
C MET A 6 7.85 4.47 25.07
N GLY A 7 8.55 5.57 25.34
CA GLY A 7 9.66 5.62 26.31
C GLY A 7 11.03 5.25 25.76
N PHE A 8 11.16 5.03 24.46
CA PHE A 8 12.46 4.82 23.83
C PHE A 8 13.17 6.16 23.62
N ASP A 9 14.48 6.19 23.86
CA ASP A 9 15.35 7.30 23.46
C ASP A 9 15.78 7.13 21.99
N PRO A 10 15.33 7.98 21.05
CA PRO A 10 15.72 7.87 19.66
C PRO A 10 17.22 8.08 19.43
N SER A 11 17.93 8.75 20.36
CA SER A 11 19.37 8.96 20.24
C SER A 11 20.18 7.67 20.42
N ALA A 12 19.56 6.62 20.97
CA ALA A 12 20.15 5.30 21.10
C ALA A 12 20.20 4.52 19.77
N PHE A 13 19.58 5.03 18.70
CA PHE A 13 19.54 4.38 17.40
C PHE A 13 20.24 5.25 16.35
N CYS A 14 20.99 4.62 15.45
CA CYS A 14 21.58 5.31 14.30
C CYS A 14 20.56 5.64 13.20
N GLY A 15 19.41 4.95 13.19
CA GLY A 15 18.34 5.11 12.21
C GLY A 15 17.19 4.15 12.47
N ILE A 16 16.13 4.26 11.67
CA ILE A 16 14.97 3.37 11.65
C ILE A 16 14.77 2.97 10.20
N VAL A 17 14.62 1.67 9.94
CA VAL A 17 14.31 1.13 8.63
C VAL A 17 13.09 0.22 8.79
N THR A 18 12.13 0.37 7.89
CA THR A 18 10.87 -0.36 7.87
C THR A 18 10.73 -1.15 6.57
N SER A 19 9.82 -2.12 6.53
CA SER A 19 9.43 -2.81 5.30
C SER A 19 8.91 -1.84 4.23
N GLY A 20 8.24 -0.77 4.65
CA GLY A 20 7.84 0.33 3.76
C GLY A 20 9.04 1.01 3.09
N ASP A 21 10.14 1.25 3.81
CA ASP A 21 11.34 1.85 3.20
C ASP A 21 11.94 0.94 2.12
N ILE A 22 12.03 -0.37 2.40
CA ILE A 22 12.55 -1.36 1.44
C ILE A 22 11.63 -1.48 0.21
N ALA A 23 10.31 -1.50 0.42
CA ALA A 23 9.35 -1.58 -0.67
C ALA A 23 9.37 -0.31 -1.52
N TRP A 24 9.47 0.88 -0.90
CA TRP A 24 9.58 2.15 -1.60
C TRP A 24 10.85 2.23 -2.44
N GLU A 25 12.01 1.91 -1.87
CA GLU A 25 13.29 1.90 -2.61
C GLU A 25 13.25 0.90 -3.76
N GLY A 26 12.70 -0.30 -3.52
CA GLY A 26 12.51 -1.33 -4.52
C GLY A 26 11.63 -0.89 -5.68
N MET A 27 10.44 -0.35 -5.39
CA MET A 27 9.48 0.15 -6.38
C MET A 27 9.97 1.37 -7.14
N LYS A 28 10.81 2.21 -6.50
CA LYS A 28 11.41 3.37 -7.17
C LYS A 28 12.55 2.96 -8.11
N ALA A 29 13.34 1.95 -7.72
CA ALA A 29 14.45 1.49 -8.54
C ALA A 29 14.02 0.54 -9.66
N ARG A 30 13.05 -0.36 -9.39
CA ARG A 30 12.52 -1.37 -10.32
C ARG A 30 13.59 -2.26 -10.99
N VAL A 31 14.69 -2.50 -10.27
CA VAL A 31 15.84 -3.27 -10.81
C VAL A 31 15.73 -4.76 -10.52
N GLN A 32 15.17 -5.14 -9.38
CA GLN A 32 15.18 -6.51 -8.87
C GLN A 32 13.76 -7.05 -8.68
N GLU A 33 13.58 -8.35 -8.87
CA GLU A 33 12.35 -9.03 -8.50
C GLU A 33 12.10 -8.92 -6.97
N PRO A 34 10.84 -8.79 -6.53
CA PRO A 34 9.62 -8.76 -7.35
C PRO A 34 9.32 -7.40 -8.00
N PHE A 35 10.05 -6.33 -7.66
CA PHE A 35 9.70 -4.96 -8.07
C PHE A 35 9.85 -4.69 -9.57
N ALA A 36 10.79 -5.37 -10.23
CA ALA A 36 11.03 -5.21 -11.67
C ALA A 36 9.85 -5.69 -12.54
N SER A 37 9.07 -6.66 -12.05
CA SER A 37 7.93 -7.24 -12.78
C SER A 37 6.59 -6.57 -12.44
N LEU A 38 6.54 -5.73 -11.40
CA LEU A 38 5.34 -4.97 -11.07
C LEU A 38 5.15 -3.81 -12.05
N GLY A 39 3.91 -3.58 -12.48
CA GLY A 39 3.55 -2.42 -13.28
C GLY A 39 3.51 -1.11 -12.47
N GLU A 40 2.84 -0.09 -12.99
CA GLU A 40 2.79 1.25 -12.39
C GLU A 40 1.43 1.57 -11.79
N LYS A 41 0.36 0.85 -12.18
CA LYS A 41 -0.99 1.08 -11.68
C LYS A 41 -1.28 0.19 -10.48
N CYS A 42 -1.79 0.75 -9.39
CA CYS A 42 -2.21 -0.03 -8.23
C CYS A 42 -3.52 0.45 -7.62
N VAL A 43 -4.27 -0.49 -7.06
CA VAL A 43 -5.28 -0.21 -6.04
C VAL A 43 -4.61 -0.34 -4.68
N ILE A 44 -4.94 0.54 -3.73
CA ILE A 44 -4.32 0.57 -2.40
C ILE A 44 -5.29 0.03 -1.36
N LEU A 45 -4.81 -0.90 -0.53
CA LEU A 45 -5.37 -1.19 0.79
C LEU A 45 -4.50 -0.44 1.80
N GLY A 46 -4.99 0.72 2.25
CA GLY A 46 -4.17 1.77 2.86
C GLY A 46 -4.33 1.89 4.37
N ASN A 47 -3.43 2.69 4.97
CA ASN A 47 -3.56 3.12 6.35
C ASN A 47 -4.39 4.41 6.50
N GLY A 48 -4.70 5.08 5.39
CA GLY A 48 -5.46 6.32 5.36
C GLY A 48 -4.61 7.58 5.50
N ASP A 49 -3.29 7.43 5.66
CA ASP A 49 -2.32 8.50 5.81
C ASP A 49 -1.23 8.37 4.73
N ASP A 50 -0.97 9.46 4.00
CA ASP A 50 0.10 9.61 2.99
C ASP A 50 0.12 8.53 1.89
N ASP A 51 -0.97 7.79 1.68
CA ASP A 51 -1.02 6.67 0.72
C ASP A 51 -0.80 7.12 -0.73
N GLU A 52 -1.39 8.25 -1.11
CA GLU A 52 -1.19 8.83 -2.45
C GLU A 52 0.23 9.36 -2.63
N GLU A 53 0.72 10.16 -1.69
CA GLU A 53 2.08 10.72 -1.75
C GLU A 53 3.14 9.63 -1.82
N TYR A 54 3.02 8.60 -0.95
CA TYR A 54 3.89 7.43 -0.97
C TYR A 54 3.87 6.74 -2.34
N THR A 55 2.68 6.51 -2.89
CA THR A 55 2.49 5.81 -4.17
C THR A 55 3.06 6.58 -5.36
N VAL A 56 2.77 7.88 -5.45
CA VAL A 56 3.30 8.75 -6.52
C VAL A 56 4.81 8.91 -6.40
N SER A 57 5.36 9.01 -5.19
CA SER A 57 6.79 9.20 -4.97
C SER A 57 7.67 8.00 -5.37
N MET A 58 7.07 6.79 -5.44
CA MET A 58 7.72 5.59 -5.99
C MET A 58 7.46 5.38 -7.50
N GLY A 59 6.80 6.35 -8.16
CA GLY A 59 6.53 6.31 -9.61
C GLY A 59 5.30 5.47 -9.98
N CYS A 60 4.36 5.25 -9.06
CA CYS A 60 3.12 4.53 -9.32
C CYS A 60 1.92 5.48 -9.40
N GLN A 61 0.81 4.96 -9.90
CA GLN A 61 -0.45 5.64 -10.09
C GLN A 61 -1.58 4.83 -9.45
N ILE A 62 -2.52 5.53 -8.81
CA ILE A 62 -3.71 4.91 -8.24
C ILE A 62 -4.68 4.60 -9.37
N SER A 63 -5.22 3.38 -9.36
CA SER A 63 -6.08 2.87 -10.42
C SER A 63 -7.22 2.03 -9.84
N SER A 64 -8.26 1.79 -10.63
CA SER A 64 -9.28 0.80 -10.29
C SER A 64 -8.72 -0.62 -10.31
N THR A 65 -9.39 -1.53 -9.61
CA THR A 65 -9.01 -2.95 -9.52
C THR A 65 -9.00 -3.64 -10.89
N GLU A 66 -9.73 -3.14 -11.89
CA GLU A 66 -9.81 -3.70 -13.25
C GLU A 66 -8.60 -3.32 -14.11
N GLU A 67 -8.00 -2.16 -13.83
CA GLU A 67 -6.85 -1.63 -14.58
C GLU A 67 -5.52 -1.74 -13.82
N ALA A 68 -5.57 -2.06 -12.53
CA ALA A 68 -4.37 -2.19 -11.70
C ALA A 68 -3.46 -3.33 -12.18
N ASP A 69 -2.16 -3.12 -12.03
CA ASP A 69 -1.12 -4.13 -12.23
C ASP A 69 -0.85 -4.93 -10.95
N PHE A 70 -1.15 -4.35 -9.79
CA PHE A 70 -0.97 -4.98 -8.47
C PHE A 70 -1.83 -4.32 -7.37
N ILE A 71 -1.94 -4.98 -6.22
CA ILE A 71 -2.46 -4.38 -4.98
C ILE A 71 -1.30 -3.88 -4.13
N LEU A 72 -1.36 -2.63 -3.67
CA LEU A 72 -0.46 -2.09 -2.65
C LEU A 72 -1.13 -2.18 -1.28
N ALA A 73 -0.69 -3.12 -0.44
CA ALA A 73 -1.24 -3.34 0.90
C ALA A 73 -0.33 -2.72 1.96
N ARG A 74 -0.74 -1.56 2.48
CA ARG A 74 -0.10 -0.83 3.59
C ARG A 74 -0.91 -0.89 4.88
N GLY A 75 -2.19 -1.23 4.77
CA GLY A 75 -3.15 -1.26 5.87
C GLY A 75 -4.50 -1.83 5.44
N ASN A 76 -5.48 -1.77 6.32
CA ASN A 76 -6.86 -2.17 6.04
C ASN A 76 -7.89 -1.11 6.47
N PHE A 77 -7.45 0.15 6.62
CA PHE A 77 -8.28 1.25 7.10
C PHE A 77 -8.98 1.99 5.96
N VAL A 78 -8.43 1.90 4.74
CA VAL A 78 -9.02 2.48 3.54
C VAL A 78 -8.82 1.59 2.32
N VAL A 79 -9.73 1.70 1.36
CA VAL A 79 -9.49 1.33 -0.04
C VAL A 79 -9.28 2.62 -0.81
N HIS A 80 -8.16 2.75 -1.54
CA HIS A 80 -7.92 3.88 -2.44
C HIS A 80 -7.83 3.38 -3.87
N ASP A 81 -8.78 3.81 -4.69
CA ASP A 81 -8.86 3.52 -6.12
C ASP A 81 -9.06 4.80 -6.93
N SER A 82 -9.31 4.66 -8.23
CA SER A 82 -9.57 5.81 -9.11
C SER A 82 -10.85 6.60 -8.76
N ALA A 83 -11.77 6.02 -7.97
CA ALA A 83 -12.97 6.72 -7.48
C ALA A 83 -12.71 7.52 -6.20
N GLY A 84 -11.58 7.26 -5.51
CA GLY A 84 -11.10 8.02 -4.37
C GLY A 84 -10.78 7.15 -3.16
N VAL A 85 -10.78 7.77 -1.98
CA VAL A 85 -10.49 7.11 -0.70
C VAL A 85 -11.79 6.70 -0.01
N HIS A 86 -11.97 5.40 0.17
CA HIS A 86 -13.10 4.80 0.87
C HIS A 86 -12.65 4.31 2.24
N LYS A 87 -13.25 4.82 3.31
CA LYS A 87 -12.90 4.41 4.67
C LYS A 87 -13.48 3.04 4.98
N CYS A 88 -12.66 2.17 5.54
CA CYS A 88 -13.07 0.89 6.08
C CYS A 88 -13.27 1.03 7.58
N ASP A 89 -14.50 0.79 8.02
CA ASP A 89 -14.87 0.63 9.42
C ASP A 89 -15.16 -0.86 9.73
N LYS A 90 -15.75 -1.14 10.89
CA LYS A 90 -16.12 -2.51 11.30
C LYS A 90 -17.52 -2.92 10.81
N SER A 91 -18.01 -2.31 9.73
CA SER A 91 -19.30 -2.68 9.15
C SER A 91 -19.15 -3.75 8.07
N ASP A 92 -20.19 -4.53 7.89
CA ASP A 92 -20.28 -5.54 6.82
C ASP A 92 -20.05 -4.92 5.44
N ALA A 93 -20.48 -3.68 5.21
CA ALA A 93 -20.27 -2.98 3.95
C ALA A 93 -18.78 -2.70 3.65
N SER A 94 -18.00 -2.38 4.68
CA SER A 94 -16.54 -2.22 4.54
C SER A 94 -15.85 -3.55 4.26
N GLU A 95 -16.30 -4.63 4.90
CA GLU A 95 -15.78 -5.98 4.65
C GLU A 95 -16.11 -6.45 3.23
N GLU A 96 -17.35 -6.27 2.78
CA GLU A 96 -17.80 -6.58 1.41
C GLU A 96 -17.01 -5.80 0.36
N MET A 97 -16.68 -4.53 0.62
CA MET A 97 -15.87 -3.72 -0.29
C MET A 97 -14.45 -4.28 -0.43
N VAL A 98 -13.77 -4.54 0.70
CA VAL A 98 -12.42 -5.10 0.70
C VAL A 98 -12.42 -6.49 0.06
N GLN A 99 -13.41 -7.31 0.39
CA GLN A 99 -13.59 -8.63 -0.23
C GLN A 99 -13.79 -8.51 -1.74
N GLY A 100 -14.63 -7.59 -2.23
CA GLY A 100 -14.85 -7.37 -3.65
C GLY A 100 -13.57 -6.98 -4.40
N VAL A 101 -12.74 -6.11 -3.81
CA VAL A 101 -11.42 -5.77 -4.37
C VAL A 101 -10.51 -7.00 -4.43
N LEU A 102 -10.45 -7.78 -3.35
CA LEU A 102 -9.60 -8.97 -3.30
C LEU A 102 -10.07 -10.06 -4.26
N GLU A 103 -11.37 -10.29 -4.38
CA GLU A 103 -11.95 -11.27 -5.32
C GLU A 103 -11.70 -10.87 -6.78
N ALA A 104 -11.92 -9.59 -7.11
CA ALA A 104 -11.63 -9.06 -8.44
C ALA A 104 -10.12 -9.18 -8.77
N ALA A 105 -9.25 -8.82 -7.85
CA ALA A 105 -7.80 -8.98 -8.01
C ALA A 105 -7.37 -10.44 -8.16
N CYS A 106 -7.95 -11.35 -7.35
CA CYS A 106 -7.70 -12.79 -7.46
C CYS A 106 -8.12 -13.34 -8.81
N SER A 107 -9.28 -12.92 -9.34
CA SER A 107 -9.76 -13.36 -10.66
C SER A 107 -8.84 -12.93 -11.81
N ARG A 108 -8.10 -11.84 -11.62
CA ARG A 108 -7.10 -11.32 -12.56
C ARG A 108 -5.69 -11.85 -12.29
N GLY A 109 -5.48 -12.57 -11.19
CA GLY A 109 -4.15 -13.04 -10.77
C GLY A 109 -3.20 -11.91 -10.41
N LEU A 110 -3.71 -10.78 -9.89
CA LEU A 110 -2.86 -9.65 -9.53
C LEU A 110 -1.92 -10.01 -8.37
N PRO A 111 -0.63 -9.64 -8.46
CA PRO A 111 0.26 -9.70 -7.32
C PRO A 111 -0.16 -8.67 -6.26
N MET A 112 0.14 -8.99 -4.99
CA MET A 112 -0.06 -8.10 -3.87
C MET A 112 1.29 -7.80 -3.21
N LEU A 113 1.66 -6.52 -3.15
CA LEU A 113 2.83 -6.05 -2.44
C LEU A 113 2.41 -5.59 -1.05
N VAL A 114 2.90 -6.29 -0.01
CA VAL A 114 2.59 -5.99 1.40
C VAL A 114 3.78 -5.26 2.03
N THR A 115 3.52 -4.14 2.70
CA THR A 115 4.55 -3.27 3.28
C THR A 115 4.30 -2.96 4.74
#